data_AF-A0A875S1L5-F1
#
_entry.id   AF-A0A875S1L5-F1
#
_cell.length_a   1.000
_cell.length_b   1.000
_cell.length_c   1.000
_cell.angle_alpha   90.00
_cell.angle_beta   90.00
_cell.angle_gamma   90.00
#
_symmetry.space_group_name_H-M   'P 1'
#
loop_
_entity.id
_entity.type
_entity.pdbx_description
1 polymer ?
#
loop_
_entity_poly.entity_id
_entity_poly.type
_entity_poly.pdbx_seq_one_letter_code
_entity_poly.pdbx_strand_id
1 'polypeptide(L)'
;MSEPVHVLYCGECTLPVEYCEFGKTLKKCKQWLHENNSEQYNKLYNSEAPAQSSLSKEREAEISESLAKMQLKEERKQAREMRKLQQEKILIKRIPRTKHKNIIAISNLDQFDIDMKKLAKKFSSKFATGASVSKNIEKKEEIIIQGDVGEEVEEYLIEMLKEKGLEGVKVGIIDEKRHLRKKKEATGI
;
A
#
# COMPACT_ATOMS: atom_id res chain seq x y z
N MET A 1 -52.81 14.40 -11.00
CA MET A 1 -51.75 14.74 -10.02
C MET A 1 -50.70 13.67 -10.15
N SER A 2 -49.51 14.01 -10.67
CA SER A 2 -48.40 13.07 -10.82
C SER A 2 -47.68 12.92 -9.48
N GLU A 3 -47.64 11.71 -8.95
CA GLU A 3 -46.91 11.36 -7.74
C GLU A 3 -45.38 11.43 -7.99
N PRO A 4 -44.56 11.76 -6.97
CA PRO A 4 -43.12 11.88 -7.12
C PRO A 4 -42.47 10.51 -7.43
N VAL A 5 -41.66 10.45 -8.49
CA VAL A 5 -40.95 9.24 -8.89
C VAL A 5 -39.70 9.06 -8.03
N HIS A 6 -39.67 8.00 -7.23
CA HIS A 6 -38.48 7.60 -6.47
C HIS A 6 -37.52 6.79 -7.36
N VAL A 7 -36.32 7.31 -7.58
CA VAL A 7 -35.27 6.66 -8.38
C VAL A 7 -34.24 6.02 -7.45
N LEU A 8 -33.96 4.74 -7.66
CA LEU A 8 -32.93 4.01 -6.91
C LEU A 8 -31.57 4.20 -7.57
N TYR A 9 -30.61 4.68 -6.78
CA TYR A 9 -29.23 4.89 -7.19
C TYR A 9 -28.35 3.74 -6.71
N CYS A 10 -27.44 3.30 -7.58
CA CYS A 10 -26.48 2.24 -7.27
C CYS A 10 -25.36 2.77 -6.38
N GLY A 11 -25.04 2.03 -5.30
CA GLY A 11 -23.95 2.36 -4.38
C GLY A 11 -22.54 2.27 -4.98
N GLU A 12 -22.37 1.56 -6.10
CA GLU A 12 -21.06 1.33 -6.74
C GLU A 12 -20.71 2.37 -7.81
N CYS A 13 -21.68 2.71 -8.67
CA CYS A 13 -21.46 3.63 -9.78
C CYS A 13 -22.16 4.98 -9.61
N THR A 14 -22.91 5.19 -8.52
CA THR A 14 -23.69 6.40 -8.18
C THR A 14 -24.73 6.83 -9.24
N LEU A 15 -24.93 5.99 -10.27
CA LEU A 15 -25.92 6.18 -11.31
C LEU A 15 -27.23 5.48 -10.92
N PRO A 16 -28.37 5.87 -11.51
CA PRO A 16 -29.59 5.10 -11.38
C PRO A 16 -29.35 3.65 -11.81
N VAL A 17 -29.99 2.69 -11.13
CA VAL A 17 -29.78 1.25 -11.34
C VAL A 17 -30.00 0.82 -12.80
N GLU A 18 -30.93 1.46 -13.50
CA GLU A 18 -31.23 1.28 -14.93
C GLU A 18 -30.04 1.60 -15.83
N TYR A 19 -29.17 2.53 -15.43
CA TYR A 19 -28.01 2.96 -16.22
C TYR A 19 -26.73 2.21 -15.86
N CYS A 20 -26.74 1.26 -14.91
CA CYS A 20 -25.50 0.55 -14.59
C CYS A 20 -25.05 -0.41 -15.72
N GLU A 21 -25.91 -0.75 -16.69
CA GLU A 21 -25.49 -1.53 -17.86
C GLU A 21 -24.46 -0.80 -18.76
N PHE A 22 -24.41 0.53 -18.69
CA PHE A 22 -23.43 1.34 -19.44
C PHE A 22 -22.15 1.61 -18.63
N GLY A 23 -22.09 1.15 -17.38
CA GLY A 23 -20.99 1.39 -16.45
C GLY A 23 -19.84 0.39 -16.59
N LYS A 24 -18.61 0.85 -16.35
CA LYS A 24 -17.40 -0.01 -16.32
C LYS A 24 -17.42 -1.03 -15.16
N THR A 25 -18.31 -0.86 -14.18
CA THR A 25 -18.42 -1.67 -12.95
C THR A 25 -19.67 -2.55 -12.91
N LEU A 26 -20.25 -2.90 -14.07
CA LEU A 26 -21.49 -3.67 -14.21
C LEU A 26 -21.55 -4.94 -13.35
N LYS A 27 -20.47 -5.71 -13.24
CA LYS A 27 -20.43 -6.92 -12.39
C LYS A 27 -20.66 -6.61 -10.90
N LYS A 28 -20.02 -5.56 -10.39
CA LYS A 28 -20.16 -5.12 -8.99
C LYS A 28 -21.54 -4.52 -8.74
N CYS A 29 -22.04 -3.71 -9.68
CA CYS A 29 -23.42 -3.23 -9.62
C CYS A 29 -24.46 -4.35 -9.59
N LYS A 30 -24.30 -5.38 -10.42
CA LYS A 30 -25.21 -6.53 -10.45
C LYS A 30 -25.25 -7.27 -9.13
N GLN A 31 -24.07 -7.50 -8.54
CA GLN A 31 -23.96 -8.13 -7.23
C GLN A 31 -24.59 -7.27 -6.13
N TRP A 32 -24.26 -5.97 -6.11
CA TRP A 32 -24.85 -5.01 -5.18
C TRP A 32 -26.38 -4.93 -5.32
N LEU A 33 -26.89 -4.90 -6.55
CA LEU A 33 -28.33 -4.84 -6.81
C LEU A 33 -29.03 -6.14 -6.43
N HIS A 34 -28.40 -7.29 -6.65
CA HIS A 34 -28.92 -8.59 -6.22
C HIS A 34 -29.04 -8.69 -4.69
N GLU A 35 -28.03 -8.21 -3.97
CA GLU A 35 -27.98 -8.23 -2.51
C GLU A 35 -28.92 -7.19 -1.86
N ASN A 36 -29.03 -5.99 -2.45
CA ASN A 36 -29.78 -4.88 -1.87
C ASN A 36 -31.25 -4.81 -2.34
N ASN A 37 -31.54 -5.22 -3.58
CA ASN A 37 -32.90 -5.19 -4.13
C ASN A 37 -33.09 -6.22 -5.26
N SER A 38 -33.32 -7.47 -4.86
CA SER A 38 -33.50 -8.59 -5.80
C SER A 38 -34.73 -8.43 -6.72
N GLU A 39 -35.76 -7.68 -6.32
CA GLU A 39 -36.93 -7.40 -7.16
C GLU A 39 -36.57 -6.51 -8.36
N GLN A 40 -35.80 -5.45 -8.13
CA GLN A 40 -35.30 -4.60 -9.22
C GLN A 40 -34.27 -5.32 -10.08
N TYR A 41 -33.42 -6.15 -9.47
CA TYR A 41 -32.52 -7.02 -10.23
C TYR A 41 -33.29 -7.93 -11.19
N ASN A 42 -34.35 -8.58 -10.72
CA ASN A 42 -35.19 -9.43 -11.57
C ASN A 42 -35.93 -8.62 -12.63
N LYS A 43 -36.42 -7.42 -12.32
CA LYS A 43 -37.09 -6.57 -13.30
C LYS A 43 -36.16 -6.09 -14.42
N LEU A 44 -34.89 -5.81 -14.09
CA LEU A 44 -33.89 -5.31 -15.03
C LEU A 44 -33.17 -6.40 -15.82
N TYR A 45 -32.97 -7.57 -15.21
CA TYR A 45 -32.12 -8.63 -15.77
C TYR A 45 -32.84 -9.95 -16.05
N ASN A 46 -34.08 -10.16 -15.56
CA ASN A 46 -34.84 -11.41 -15.76
C ASN A 46 -36.02 -11.27 -16.75
N SER A 47 -36.39 -10.06 -17.19
CA SER A 47 -37.40 -9.91 -18.25
C SER A 47 -36.78 -10.13 -19.62
N GLU A 48 -37.10 -11.27 -20.24
CA GLU A 48 -36.90 -11.56 -21.66
C GLU A 48 -37.75 -10.64 -22.57
N ALA A 49 -37.45 -9.34 -22.59
CA ALA A 49 -37.98 -8.40 -23.57
C ALA A 49 -36.80 -7.83 -24.39
N PRO A 50 -36.59 -8.31 -25.62
CA PRO A 50 -35.48 -7.90 -26.47
C PRO A 50 -35.83 -6.54 -27.08
N ALA A 51 -35.23 -5.46 -26.60
CA ALA A 51 -35.36 -4.17 -27.28
C ALA A 51 -34.07 -3.36 -27.18
N GLN A 52 -33.29 -3.49 -28.25
CA GLN A 52 -32.40 -2.46 -28.80
C GLN A 52 -30.96 -2.39 -28.25
N SER A 53 -30.29 -3.52 -28.22
CA SER A 53 -28.95 -3.55 -28.83
C SER A 53 -28.73 -4.90 -29.50
N SER A 54 -28.54 -4.88 -30.81
CA SER A 54 -28.17 -6.05 -31.60
C SER A 54 -26.72 -6.42 -31.31
N LEU A 55 -26.45 -6.92 -30.10
CA LEU A 55 -25.15 -7.50 -29.76
C LEU A 55 -25.39 -8.97 -29.43
N SER A 56 -25.06 -9.80 -30.41
CA SER A 56 -25.13 -11.26 -30.43
C SER A 56 -24.58 -11.86 -29.13
N LYS A 57 -25.12 -13.00 -28.69
CA LYS A 57 -24.62 -13.82 -27.56
C LYS A 57 -23.11 -14.08 -27.61
N GLU A 58 -22.51 -14.08 -28.80
CA GLU A 58 -21.05 -14.13 -29.01
C GLU A 58 -20.30 -12.91 -28.46
N ARG A 59 -20.86 -11.69 -28.59
CA ARG A 59 -20.24 -10.47 -28.05
C ARG A 59 -20.29 -10.42 -26.53
N GLU A 60 -21.35 -10.93 -25.91
CA GLU A 60 -21.43 -11.07 -24.44
C GLU A 60 -20.39 -12.08 -23.92
N ALA A 61 -20.20 -13.19 -24.65
CA ALA A 61 -19.16 -14.16 -24.35
C ALA A 61 -17.75 -13.55 -24.49
N GLU A 62 -17.49 -12.82 -25.58
CA GLU A 62 -16.21 -12.10 -25.79
C GLU A 62 -15.94 -11.03 -24.72
N ILE A 63 -16.96 -10.29 -24.30
CA ILE A 63 -16.85 -9.30 -23.22
C ILE A 63 -16.57 -10.00 -21.88
N SER A 64 -17.20 -11.15 -21.62
CA SER A 64 -16.98 -11.93 -20.40
C SER A 64 -15.56 -12.52 -20.33
N GLU A 65 -15.04 -13.03 -21.45
CA GLU A 65 -13.66 -13.52 -21.56
C GLU A 65 -12.64 -12.39 -21.45
N SER A 66 -12.90 -11.25 -22.09
CA SER A 66 -12.04 -10.06 -22.00
C SER A 66 -11.95 -9.56 -20.56
N LEU A 67 -13.08 -9.51 -19.85
CA LEU A 67 -13.13 -9.15 -18.44
C LEU A 67 -12.42 -10.18 -17.54
N ALA A 68 -12.57 -11.48 -17.81
CA ALA A 68 -11.85 -12.52 -17.06
C ALA A 68 -10.33 -12.44 -17.27
N LYS A 69 -9.88 -12.18 -18.50
CA LYS A 69 -8.45 -11.98 -18.83
C LYS A 69 -7.89 -10.71 -18.17
N MET A 70 -8.68 -9.64 -18.07
CA MET A 70 -8.29 -8.43 -17.33
C MET A 70 -8.20 -8.68 -15.82
N GLN A 71 -9.18 -9.38 -15.24
CA GLN A 71 -9.20 -9.74 -13.81
C GLN A 71 -7.98 -10.60 -13.42
N LEU A 72 -7.67 -11.65 -14.19
CA LEU A 72 -6.48 -12.48 -13.95
C LEU A 72 -5.17 -11.68 -14.05
N LYS A 73 -5.14 -10.65 -14.91
CA LYS A 73 -3.97 -9.77 -15.08
C LYS A 73 -3.83 -8.80 -13.91
N GLU A 74 -4.93 -8.30 -13.36
CA GLU A 74 -4.94 -7.47 -12.16
C GLU A 74 -4.57 -8.26 -10.91
N GLU A 75 -5.13 -9.45 -10.71
CA GLU A 75 -4.76 -10.33 -9.58
C GLU A 75 -3.28 -10.72 -9.64
N ARG A 76 -2.75 -11.03 -10.83
CA ARG A 76 -1.30 -11.29 -11.01
C ARG A 76 -0.44 -10.06 -10.73
N LYS A 77 -0.94 -8.84 -10.99
CA LYS A 77 -0.22 -7.60 -10.66
C LYS A 77 -0.23 -7.37 -9.14
N GLN A 78 -1.38 -7.50 -8.50
CA GLN A 78 -1.52 -7.39 -7.05
C GLN A 78 -0.66 -8.42 -6.31
N ALA A 79 -0.67 -9.68 -6.75
CA ALA A 79 0.19 -10.72 -6.18
C ALA A 79 1.69 -10.42 -6.35
N ARG A 80 2.09 -9.82 -7.48
CA ARG A 80 3.48 -9.39 -7.71
C ARG A 80 3.86 -8.20 -6.85
N GLU A 81 2.94 -7.27 -6.63
CA GLU A 81 3.15 -6.08 -5.80
C GLU A 81 3.27 -6.46 -4.32
N MET A 82 2.36 -7.32 -3.83
CA MET A 82 2.44 -7.91 -2.49
C MET A 82 3.74 -8.71 -2.28
N ARG A 83 4.18 -9.46 -3.30
CA ARG A 83 5.44 -10.22 -3.24
C ARG A 83 6.68 -9.31 -3.26
N LYS A 84 6.63 -8.17 -3.94
CA LYS A 84 7.70 -7.16 -3.91
C LYS A 84 7.77 -6.50 -2.53
N LEU A 85 6.64 -6.10 -1.97
CA LEU A 85 6.54 -5.55 -0.63
C LEU A 85 7.15 -6.51 0.42
N GLN A 86 6.87 -7.80 0.28
CA GLN A 86 7.42 -8.85 1.16
C GLN A 86 8.93 -9.08 0.99
N GLN A 87 9.51 -8.72 -0.16
CA GLN A 87 10.93 -8.94 -0.46
C GLN A 87 11.81 -7.72 -0.14
N GLU A 88 11.20 -6.57 0.14
CA GLU A 88 11.92 -5.36 0.45
C GLU A 88 12.55 -5.44 1.85
N LYS A 89 13.78 -4.94 1.94
CA LYS A 89 14.64 -5.07 3.11
C LYS A 89 14.58 -3.78 3.93
N ILE A 90 14.44 -3.91 5.24
CA ILE A 90 14.64 -2.79 6.16
C ILE A 90 16.14 -2.57 6.31
N LEU A 91 16.57 -1.32 6.10
CA LEU A 91 17.97 -0.94 6.18
C LEU A 91 18.22 -0.14 7.44
N ILE A 92 19.12 -0.63 8.29
CA ILE A 92 19.59 0.07 9.48
C ILE A 92 20.98 0.60 9.16
N LYS A 93 21.11 1.93 9.05
CA LYS A 93 22.38 2.61 8.78
C LYS A 93 22.94 3.21 10.04
N ARG A 94 24.18 2.88 10.38
CA ARG A 94 24.92 3.54 11.46
C ARG A 94 25.75 4.69 10.88
N ILE A 95 25.37 5.92 11.23
CA ILE A 95 25.97 7.16 10.74
C ILE A 95 26.76 7.81 11.88
N PRO A 96 28.09 8.01 11.74
CA PRO A 96 28.86 8.74 12.74
C PRO A 96 28.54 10.23 12.70
N ARG A 97 28.11 10.82 13.82
CA ARG A 97 27.81 12.26 13.91
C ARG A 97 29.05 13.07 14.28
N THR A 98 29.64 12.77 15.44
CA THR A 98 30.74 13.55 16.02
C THR A 98 31.60 12.69 16.94
N LYS A 99 32.91 12.58 16.67
CA LYS A 99 33.84 11.73 17.43
C LYS A 99 33.15 10.38 17.75
N HIS A 100 32.94 10.05 19.02
CA HIS A 100 32.36 8.77 19.48
C HIS A 100 30.82 8.67 19.41
N LYS A 101 30.12 9.70 18.92
CA LYS A 101 28.66 9.70 18.83
C LYS A 101 28.20 9.16 17.48
N ASN A 102 27.43 8.09 17.55
CA ASN A 102 26.77 7.46 16.42
C ASN A 102 25.27 7.78 16.43
N ILE A 103 24.67 7.75 15.26
CA ILE A 103 23.25 7.88 15.02
C ILE A 103 22.83 6.67 14.20
N ILE A 104 21.63 6.15 14.46
CA ILE A 104 21.05 5.08 13.68
C ILE A 104 19.92 5.67 12.83
N ALA A 105 19.99 5.45 11.53
CA ALA A 105 18.94 5.80 10.58
C ALA A 105 18.29 4.51 10.07
N ILE A 106 16.98 4.39 10.25
CA ILE A 106 16.20 3.26 9.77
C ILE A 106 15.41 3.70 8.54
N SER A 107 15.66 3.04 7.41
CA SER A 107 15.02 3.30 6.11
C SER A 107 14.10 2.13 5.71
N ASN A 108 13.15 2.39 4.80
CA ASN A 108 12.19 1.43 4.24
C ASN A 108 11.14 0.89 5.22
N LEU A 109 10.81 1.66 6.27
CA LEU A 109 9.70 1.30 7.18
C LEU A 109 8.31 1.70 6.62
N ASP A 110 8.28 2.59 5.64
CA ASP A 110 7.06 3.10 4.99
C ASP A 110 6.29 2.00 4.24
N GLN A 111 7.00 0.99 3.74
CA GLN A 111 6.44 -0.11 2.95
C GLN A 111 5.65 -1.14 3.78
N PHE A 112 5.67 -1.01 5.11
CA PHE A 112 5.06 -1.94 6.05
C PHE A 112 3.83 -1.37 6.77
N ASP A 113 3.26 -0.27 6.25
CA ASP A 113 2.13 0.48 6.83
C ASP A 113 2.31 0.68 8.36
N ILE A 114 3.51 1.08 8.76
CA ILE A 114 3.81 1.40 10.16
C ILE A 114 3.69 2.90 10.35
N ASP A 115 2.97 3.34 11.38
CA ASP A 115 2.93 4.77 11.72
C ASP A 115 4.29 5.26 12.24
N MET A 116 5.05 5.99 11.40
CA MET A 116 6.38 6.52 11.76
C MET A 116 6.39 7.31 13.06
N LYS A 117 5.33 8.09 13.32
CA LYS A 117 5.20 8.91 14.55
C LYS A 117 4.99 8.07 15.81
N LYS A 118 4.21 6.99 15.73
CA LYS A 118 3.99 6.08 16.86
C LYS A 118 5.26 5.27 17.12
N LEU A 119 5.93 4.84 16.05
CA LEU A 119 7.17 4.09 16.13
C LEU A 119 8.29 4.92 16.75
N ALA A 120 8.47 6.19 16.34
CA ALA A 120 9.45 7.09 16.95
C ALA A 120 9.20 7.29 18.46
N LYS A 121 7.93 7.43 18.89
CA LYS A 121 7.59 7.52 20.32
C LYS A 121 7.89 6.23 21.08
N LYS A 122 7.56 5.07 20.49
CA LYS A 122 7.86 3.75 21.08
C LYS A 122 9.38 3.56 21.24
N PHE A 123 10.16 3.90 20.22
CA PHE A 123 11.62 3.84 20.28
C PHE A 123 12.19 4.79 21.33
N SER A 124 11.67 6.01 21.43
CA SER A 124 12.14 6.96 22.45
C SER A 124 11.84 6.46 23.87
N SER A 125 10.68 5.85 24.10
CA SER A 125 10.32 5.29 25.41
C SER A 125 11.08 4.00 25.74
N LYS A 126 11.31 3.13 24.76
CA LYS A 126 11.96 1.82 24.95
C LYS A 126 13.47 1.97 25.20
N PHE A 127 14.12 2.87 24.46
CA PHE A 127 15.57 3.03 24.49
C PHE A 127 16.03 4.24 25.30
N ALA A 128 15.11 5.03 25.86
CA ALA A 128 15.41 6.30 26.55
C ALA A 128 16.28 7.27 25.72
N THR A 129 16.18 7.18 24.39
CA THR A 129 16.97 7.96 23.43
C THR A 129 16.08 8.90 22.62
N GLY A 130 16.65 9.98 22.11
CA GLY A 130 15.93 10.88 21.22
C GLY A 130 15.67 10.21 19.86
N ALA A 131 14.41 10.03 19.49
CA ALA A 131 14.00 9.52 18.17
C ALA A 131 13.23 10.60 17.41
N SER A 132 13.54 10.78 16.13
CA SER A 132 12.92 11.78 15.26
C SER A 132 12.65 11.22 13.88
N VAL A 133 11.56 11.67 13.25
CA VAL A 133 11.25 11.34 11.85
C VAL A 133 11.92 12.39 10.98
N SER A 134 12.77 11.96 10.06
CA SER A 134 13.45 12.79 9.07
C SER A 134 13.03 12.40 7.67
N LYS A 135 13.19 13.32 6.72
CA LYS A 135 12.94 13.06 5.30
C LYS A 135 14.29 13.06 4.58
N ASN A 136 14.59 11.97 3.88
CA ASN A 136 15.78 11.88 3.05
C ASN A 136 15.61 12.73 1.78
N ILE A 137 16.70 12.98 1.05
CA ILE A 137 16.76 13.77 -0.19
C ILE A 137 15.81 13.20 -1.26
N GLU A 138 15.57 11.88 -1.23
CA GLU A 138 14.61 11.17 -2.09
C GLU A 138 13.15 11.26 -1.60
N LYS A 139 12.82 12.12 -0.63
CA LYS A 139 11.51 12.27 0.03
C LYS A 139 10.99 11.04 0.78
N LYS A 140 11.81 9.99 0.92
CA LYS A 140 11.49 8.83 1.77
C LYS A 140 11.61 9.22 3.24
N GLU A 141 10.66 8.76 4.06
CA GLU A 141 10.69 8.99 5.50
C GLU A 141 11.62 7.97 6.17
N GLU A 142 12.49 8.47 7.06
CA GLU A 142 13.46 7.68 7.81
C GLU A 142 13.36 8.04 9.30
N ILE A 143 13.56 7.06 10.17
CA ILE A 143 13.62 7.30 11.62
C ILE A 143 15.07 7.43 12.04
N ILE A 144 15.40 8.55 12.66
CA ILE A 144 16.72 8.85 13.20
C ILE A 144 16.68 8.68 14.72
N ILE A 145 17.49 7.78 15.25
CA ILE A 145 17.64 7.51 16.68
C ILE A 145 19.02 7.98 17.13
N GLN A 146 19.06 8.74 18.22
CA GLN A 146 20.30 9.22 18.84
C GLN A 146 20.91 8.12 19.71
N GLY A 147 22.09 7.63 19.35
CA GLY A 147 22.78 6.59 20.12
C GLY A 147 23.19 5.42 19.25
N ASP A 148 23.69 4.39 19.92
CA ASP A 148 24.30 3.21 19.31
C ASP A 148 23.52 1.94 19.63
N VAL A 149 22.21 2.02 19.47
CA VAL A 149 21.24 0.95 19.76
C VAL A 149 20.98 0.05 18.53
N GLY A 150 22.00 -0.22 17.71
CA GLY A 150 21.82 -0.88 16.41
C GLY A 150 21.30 -2.31 16.54
N GLU A 151 21.89 -3.04 17.48
CA GLU A 151 21.56 -4.44 17.81
C GLU A 151 20.16 -4.53 18.45
N GLU A 152 19.86 -3.69 19.44
CA GLU A 152 18.56 -3.70 20.12
C GLU A 152 17.40 -3.30 19.18
N VAL A 153 17.65 -2.39 18.24
CA VAL A 153 16.68 -1.98 17.22
C VAL A 153 16.40 -3.14 16.25
N GLU A 154 17.41 -3.92 15.88
CA GLU A 154 17.22 -5.11 15.03
C GLU A 154 16.33 -6.15 15.71
N GLU A 155 16.62 -6.50 16.97
CA GLU A 155 15.81 -7.45 17.74
C GLU A 155 14.36 -7.00 17.86
N TYR A 156 14.14 -5.72 18.18
CA TYR A 156 12.81 -5.15 18.31
C TYR A 156 12.06 -5.10 16.97
N LEU A 157 12.75 -4.82 15.87
CA LEU A 157 12.16 -4.86 14.53
C LEU A 157 11.72 -6.28 14.17
N ILE A 158 12.52 -7.30 14.48
CA ILE A 158 12.17 -8.70 14.24
C ILE A 158 10.92 -9.08 15.05
N GLU A 159 10.84 -8.69 16.32
CA GLU A 159 9.67 -8.96 17.17
C GLU A 159 8.40 -8.29 16.62
N MET A 160 8.48 -7.02 16.24
CA MET A 160 7.34 -6.30 15.65
C MET A 160 6.91 -6.86 14.29
N LEU A 161 7.86 -7.31 13.47
CA LEU A 161 7.57 -7.94 12.18
C LEU A 161 6.89 -9.30 12.32
N LYS A 162 7.24 -10.07 13.36
CA LYS A 162 6.54 -11.31 13.74
C LYS A 162 5.10 -11.01 14.17
N GLU A 163 4.89 -10.00 15.02
CA GLU A 163 3.53 -9.58 15.42
C GLU A 163 2.65 -9.20 14.22
N LYS A 164 3.26 -8.65 13.16
CA LYS A 164 2.57 -8.28 11.92
C LYS A 164 2.46 -9.40 10.87
N GLY A 165 3.00 -10.59 11.14
CA GLY A 165 2.89 -11.75 10.24
C GLY A 165 3.77 -11.67 8.98
N LEU A 166 4.85 -10.89 9.01
CA LEU A 166 5.78 -10.70 7.89
C LEU A 166 7.13 -11.36 8.18
N GLU A 167 7.15 -12.69 8.18
CA GLU A 167 8.32 -13.51 8.57
C GLU A 167 9.45 -13.56 7.53
N GLY A 168 9.42 -12.74 6.47
CA GLY A 168 10.38 -12.77 5.37
C GLY A 168 11.32 -11.56 5.25
N VAL A 169 11.16 -10.55 6.11
CA VAL A 169 11.88 -9.28 5.97
C VAL A 169 13.32 -9.43 6.44
N LYS A 170 14.27 -9.26 5.51
CA LYS A 170 15.69 -9.23 5.86
C LYS A 170 16.05 -7.85 6.40
N VAL A 171 16.41 -7.79 7.67
CA VAL A 171 17.03 -6.61 8.27
C VAL A 171 18.51 -6.60 7.89
N GLY A 172 18.99 -5.49 7.33
CA GLY A 172 20.38 -5.33 6.93
C GLY A 172 21.02 -4.19 7.68
N ILE A 173 22.05 -4.48 8.47
CA ILE A 173 22.89 -3.47 9.13
C ILE A 173 23.96 -3.01 8.14
N ILE A 174 24.02 -1.71 7.90
CA ILE A 174 25.07 -1.05 7.11
C ILE A 174 25.81 -0.09 8.03
N ASP A 175 27.08 -0.42 8.32
CA ASP A 175 27.99 0.48 9.01
C ASP A 175 28.74 1.35 7.99
N GLU A 176 28.47 2.66 7.98
CA GLU A 176 29.36 3.59 7.29
C GLU A 176 30.66 3.73 8.10
N LYS A 177 31.72 3.04 7.65
CA LYS A 177 33.06 3.21 8.23
C LYS A 177 33.45 4.68 8.20
N ARG A 178 33.95 5.19 9.34
CA ARG A 178 34.55 6.54 9.42
C ARG A 178 35.55 6.72 8.28
N HIS A 179 35.28 7.67 7.39
CA HIS A 179 36.32 8.24 6.55
C HIS A 179 37.27 9.02 7.48
N LEU A 180 38.41 8.42 7.83
CA LEU A 180 39.53 9.16 8.41
C LEU A 180 39.82 10.33 7.46
N ARG A 181 39.57 11.56 7.94
CA ARG A 181 39.93 12.79 7.22
C ARG A 181 41.42 12.72 6.91
N LYS A 182 41.80 12.48 5.64
CA LYS A 182 43.14 12.82 5.15
C LYS A 182 43.32 14.32 5.43
N LYS A 183 44.28 14.67 6.29
CA LYS A 183 44.71 16.05 6.51
C LYS A 183 44.97 16.68 5.14
N LYS A 184 44.28 17.77 4.83
CA LYS A 184 44.73 18.74 3.85
C LYS A 184 45.90 19.48 4.48
N GLU A 185 47.12 18.96 4.35
CA GLU A 185 48.30 19.81 4.38
C GLU A 185 48.34 20.48 3.00
N ALA A 186 47.79 21.68 2.96
CA ALA A 186 47.92 22.57 1.82
C ALA A 186 49.40 22.97 1.72
N THR A 187 50.04 22.55 0.63
CA THR A 187 51.18 23.23 0.04
C THR A 187 50.80 24.69 -0.26
N GLY A 188 51.65 25.62 0.15
CA GLY A 188 51.58 27.05 -0.18
C GLY A 188 51.74 27.94 1.05
N ILE A 189 52.97 28.30 1.42
CA ILE A 189 53.80 29.39 0.88
C ILE A 189 55.25 28.99 1.08
#